data_AF-A0A679GM00-F1
#
_entry.id   AF-A0A679GM00-F1
#
_cell.length_a   1.000
_cell.length_b   1.000
_cell.length_c   1.000
_cell.angle_alpha   90.00
_cell.angle_beta   90.00
_cell.angle_gamma   90.00
#
_symmetry.space_group_name_H-M   'P 1'
#
loop_
_entity.id
_entity.type
_entity.pdbx_description
1 polymer ?
#
loop_
_entity_poly.entity_id
_entity_poly.type
_entity_poly.pdbx_seq_one_letter_code
_entity_poly.pdbx_strand_id
1 'polypeptide(L)'
;MEAQPYQAPSANLEVESVFCRNCGTAIASTAPTCPHCNADQNLNGKSKISAGVLALLLGGLGFHRFYLGQWWGLFYMLFWGTGIPSLISLIEAFVFFCTSDRTWNAKYGHTKGSAWLVGLAGGFVMIFLVGILAAIAIPAYQQYVQRAKAARLEQQHAQPQAEPQLQQR
;
A
#
# COMPACT_ATOMS: atom_id res chain seq x y z
N MET A 1 31.95 11.91 -53.03
CA MET A 1 30.61 11.76 -52.44
C MET A 1 30.66 10.52 -51.55
N GLU A 2 31.10 10.69 -50.30
CA GLU A 2 31.20 9.60 -49.34
C GLU A 2 29.81 9.35 -48.74
N ALA A 3 29.21 8.21 -49.08
CA ALA A 3 27.96 7.77 -48.48
C ALA A 3 28.26 7.27 -47.06
N GLN A 4 27.72 7.92 -46.03
CA GLN A 4 27.81 7.42 -44.65
C GLN A 4 26.78 6.29 -44.45
N PRO A 5 27.22 5.04 -44.24
CA PRO A 5 26.32 3.88 -44.15
C PRO A 5 25.56 3.78 -42.80
N TYR A 6 25.77 4.73 -41.88
CA TYR A 6 25.14 4.76 -40.55
C TYR A 6 24.56 6.14 -40.23
N GLN A 7 23.75 6.71 -41.13
CA GLN A 7 22.85 7.78 -40.71
C GLN A 7 21.61 7.14 -40.09
N ALA A 8 21.39 7.37 -38.79
CA ALA A 8 20.12 7.02 -38.16
C ALA A 8 19.00 7.76 -38.91
N PRO A 9 17.88 7.09 -39.23
CA PRO A 9 16.75 7.75 -39.88
C PRO A 9 16.35 8.95 -39.03
N SER A 10 16.20 10.13 -39.65
CA SER A 10 15.71 11.32 -38.99
C SER A 10 14.30 11.02 -38.49
N ALA A 11 14.21 10.62 -37.22
CA ALA A 11 12.94 10.44 -36.55
C ALA A 11 12.27 11.82 -36.54
N ASN A 12 11.35 12.04 -37.48
CA ASN A 12 10.37 13.11 -37.43
C ASN A 12 9.43 12.81 -36.26
N LEU A 13 9.96 13.00 -35.06
CA LEU A 13 9.16 13.23 -33.89
C LEU A 13 8.78 14.71 -34.02
N GLU A 14 7.53 14.99 -34.37
CA GLU A 14 6.90 16.24 -33.93
C GLU A 14 6.95 16.21 -32.40
N VAL A 15 8.11 16.59 -31.85
CA VAL A 15 8.30 16.71 -30.43
C VAL A 15 7.48 17.91 -30.07
N GLU A 16 6.28 17.64 -29.54
CA GLU A 16 5.43 18.65 -28.93
C GLU A 16 6.33 19.46 -27.99
N SER A 17 6.59 20.70 -28.40
CA SER A 17 7.52 21.58 -27.71
C SER A 17 6.70 22.49 -26.81
N VAL A 18 7.13 22.55 -25.55
CA VAL A 18 6.54 23.45 -24.56
C VAL A 18 7.55 24.53 -24.25
N PHE A 19 7.09 25.72 -23.90
CA PHE A 19 7.99 26.79 -23.48
C PHE A 19 8.39 26.61 -22.02
N CYS A 20 9.69 26.78 -21.73
CA CYS A 20 10.20 26.80 -20.38
C CYS A 20 9.55 27.95 -19.59
N ARG A 21 9.00 27.63 -18.41
CA ARG A 21 8.29 28.61 -17.55
C ARG A 21 9.18 29.72 -16.99
N ASN A 22 10.49 29.48 -16.92
CA ASN A 22 11.46 30.45 -16.38
C ASN A 22 12.13 31.32 -17.47
N CYS A 23 12.72 30.70 -18.51
CA CYS A 23 13.48 31.44 -19.54
C CYS A 23 12.79 31.59 -20.90
N GLY A 24 11.62 30.98 -21.11
CA GLY A 24 10.86 31.09 -22.37
C GLY A 24 11.43 30.32 -23.56
N THR A 25 12.53 29.57 -23.42
CA THR A 25 13.08 28.73 -24.50
C THR A 25 12.18 27.53 -24.78
N ALA A 26 12.04 27.14 -26.04
CA ALA A 26 11.34 25.91 -26.42
C ALA A 26 12.12 24.68 -25.91
N ILE A 27 11.43 23.81 -25.19
CA ILE A 27 11.95 22.56 -24.63
C ILE A 27 11.02 21.40 -25.01
N ALA A 28 11.52 20.16 -24.97
CA ALA A 28 10.66 19.00 -25.14
C ALA A 28 9.60 18.94 -24.01
N SER A 29 8.37 18.55 -24.34
CA SER A 29 7.27 18.38 -23.37
C SER A 29 7.59 17.45 -22.20
N THR A 30 8.50 16.50 -22.41
CA THR A 30 8.94 15.52 -21.42
C THR A 30 10.20 15.94 -20.65
N ALA A 31 10.81 17.10 -20.94
CA ALA A 31 12.05 17.52 -20.31
C ALA A 31 11.81 17.94 -18.84
N PRO A 32 12.43 17.26 -17.85
CA PRO A 32 12.26 17.60 -16.43
C PRO A 32 12.97 18.89 -16.04
N THR A 33 14.09 19.20 -16.70
CA THR A 33 14.91 20.38 -16.44
C THR A 33 15.20 21.08 -17.76
N CYS A 34 15.13 22.41 -17.76
CA CYS A 34 15.49 23.18 -18.95
C CYS A 34 17.02 23.10 -19.21
N PRO A 35 17.48 22.73 -20.42
CA PRO A 35 18.91 22.68 -20.73
C PRO A 35 19.57 24.08 -20.82
N HIS A 36 18.79 25.14 -20.96
CA HIS A 36 19.30 26.51 -21.09
C HIS A 36 19.45 27.23 -19.75
N CYS A 37 18.45 27.13 -18.86
CA CYS A 37 18.45 27.84 -17.57
C CYS A 37 18.49 26.93 -16.34
N ASN A 38 18.51 25.61 -16.52
CA ASN A 38 18.54 24.62 -15.45
C ASN A 38 17.38 24.71 -14.43
N ALA A 39 16.28 25.37 -14.80
CA ALA A 39 15.07 25.43 -13.98
C ALA A 39 14.31 24.08 -14.05
N ASP A 40 13.92 23.55 -12.89
CA ASP A 40 13.03 22.39 -12.76
C ASP A 40 11.67 22.75 -13.35
N GLN A 41 11.22 21.96 -14.32
CA GLN A 41 9.94 22.13 -15.01
C GLN A 41 8.86 21.24 -14.41
N ASN A 42 9.11 20.52 -13.32
CA ASN A 42 8.12 19.67 -12.72
C ASN A 42 7.14 20.48 -11.83
N LEU A 43 5.92 20.68 -12.33
CA LEU A 43 4.84 21.33 -11.56
C LEU A 43 4.04 20.37 -10.69
N ASN A 44 4.13 19.06 -10.94
CA ASN A 44 3.24 18.07 -10.34
C ASN A 44 3.96 17.18 -9.31
N GLY A 45 5.00 17.74 -8.68
CA GLY A 45 5.77 17.09 -7.64
C GLY A 45 4.93 16.83 -6.40
N LYS A 46 4.95 15.58 -5.91
CA LYS A 46 4.31 15.19 -4.65
C LYS A 46 5.10 15.77 -3.48
N SER A 47 4.45 16.19 -2.40
CA SER A 47 5.18 16.74 -1.24
C SER A 47 5.82 15.62 -0.41
N LYS A 48 7.14 15.70 -0.18
CA LYS A 48 7.87 14.77 0.70
C LYS A 48 7.35 14.77 2.13
N ILE A 49 6.95 15.95 2.63
CA ILE A 49 6.42 16.11 3.98
C ILE A 49 5.08 15.39 4.11
N SER A 50 4.19 15.56 3.13
CA SER A 50 2.91 14.84 3.14
C SER A 50 3.09 13.31 3.08
N ALA A 51 4.06 12.82 2.30
CA ALA A 51 4.36 11.39 2.25
C ALA A 51 4.92 10.87 3.58
N GLY A 52 5.80 11.64 4.24
CA GLY A 52 6.34 11.31 5.56
C GLY A 52 5.27 11.32 6.66
N VAL A 53 4.40 12.33 6.69
CA VAL A 53 3.28 12.40 7.65
C VAL A 53 2.29 11.27 7.44
N LEU A 54 1.95 10.96 6.18
CA LEU A 54 1.12 9.80 5.85
C LEU A 54 1.80 8.48 6.28
N ALA A 55 3.12 8.38 6.17
CA ALA A 55 3.86 7.19 6.61
C ALA A 55 3.89 7.06 8.14
N LEU A 56 3.91 8.15 8.90
CA LEU A 56 3.83 8.12 10.37
C LEU A 56 2.42 7.75 10.87
N LEU A 57 1.37 8.37 10.31
CA LEU A 57 0.01 8.22 10.82
C LEU A 57 -0.72 7.02 10.22
N LEU A 58 -0.53 6.79 8.92
CA LEU A 58 -1.25 5.79 8.13
C LEU A 58 -0.31 4.74 7.52
N GLY A 59 0.92 4.64 8.02
CA GLY A 59 1.95 3.74 7.53
C GLY A 59 1.61 2.26 7.70
N GLY A 60 1.05 1.88 8.84
CA GLY A 60 0.63 0.50 9.09
C GLY A 60 -0.39 -0.01 8.08
N LEU A 61 -1.23 0.88 7.52
CA LEU A 61 -2.20 0.57 6.48
C LEU A 61 -1.61 0.66 5.05
N GLY A 62 -0.47 1.34 4.87
CA GLY A 62 0.21 1.49 3.58
C GLY A 62 -0.23 2.67 2.70
N PHE A 63 -1.02 3.62 3.23
CA PHE A 63 -1.58 4.73 2.42
C PHE A 63 -0.52 5.70 1.88
N HIS A 64 0.62 5.83 2.55
CA HIS A 64 1.74 6.63 2.05
C HIS A 64 2.30 6.09 0.72
N ARG A 65 2.26 4.77 0.50
CA ARG A 65 2.66 4.14 -0.76
C ARG A 65 1.64 4.40 -1.87
N PHE A 66 0.35 4.40 -1.55
CA PHE A 66 -0.71 4.77 -2.50
C PHE A 66 -0.65 6.26 -2.89
N TYR A 67 -0.29 7.15 -1.97
CA TYR A 67 -0.03 8.56 -2.28
C TYR A 67 1.08 8.72 -3.32
N LEU A 68 2.14 7.92 -3.18
CA LEU A 68 3.22 7.85 -4.17
C LEU A 68 2.82 7.17 -5.48
N GLY A 69 1.62 6.59 -5.60
CA GLY A 69 1.15 5.92 -6.82
C GLY A 69 1.65 4.47 -6.94
N GLN A 70 2.10 3.88 -5.84
CA GLN A 70 2.67 2.54 -5.82
C GLN A 70 1.61 1.50 -5.39
N TRP A 71 1.31 0.55 -6.27
CA TRP A 71 0.34 -0.52 -6.04
C TRP A 71 0.75 -1.51 -4.94
N TRP A 72 2.06 -1.61 -4.67
CA TRP A 72 2.62 -2.45 -3.61
C TRP A 72 2.18 -2.04 -2.20
N GLY A 73 1.54 -0.87 -2.02
CA GLY A 73 0.84 -0.52 -0.78
C GLY A 73 -0.21 -1.55 -0.35
N LEU A 74 -0.73 -2.37 -1.27
CA LEU A 74 -1.68 -3.43 -0.93
C LEU A 74 -1.07 -4.51 -0.01
N PHE A 75 0.23 -4.80 -0.15
CA PHE A 75 0.90 -5.75 0.74
C PHE A 75 0.98 -5.23 2.18
N TYR A 76 1.11 -3.92 2.36
CA TYR A 76 1.11 -3.29 3.69
C TYR A 76 -0.25 -3.48 4.35
N MET A 77 -1.34 -3.36 3.57
CA MET A 77 -2.70 -3.61 4.04
C MET A 77 -2.95 -5.09 4.39
N LEU A 78 -2.40 -6.03 3.61
CA LEU A 78 -2.55 -7.46 3.88
C LEU A 78 -1.82 -7.90 5.15
N PHE A 79 -0.62 -7.36 5.37
CA PHE A 79 0.20 -7.67 6.54
C PHE A 79 0.00 -6.73 7.73
N TRP A 80 -0.98 -5.81 7.67
CA TRP A 80 -1.28 -4.84 8.73
C TRP A 80 -1.37 -5.49 10.12
N GLY A 81 -2.02 -6.66 10.22
CA GLY A 81 -2.21 -7.37 11.49
C GLY A 81 -0.91 -7.91 12.11
N THR A 82 0.19 -7.98 11.36
CA THR A 82 1.50 -8.45 11.87
C THR A 82 2.30 -7.37 12.60
N GLY A 83 1.91 -6.09 12.47
CA GLY A 83 2.67 -4.95 12.99
C GLY A 83 3.98 -4.64 12.25
N ILE A 84 4.47 -5.55 11.41
CA ILE A 84 5.67 -5.37 10.58
C ILE A 84 5.54 -4.16 9.64
N PRO A 85 4.43 -3.97 8.90
CA PRO A 85 4.28 -2.81 8.01
C PRO A 85 4.34 -1.47 8.75
N SER A 86 3.87 -1.42 9.99
CA SER A 86 3.94 -0.21 10.83
C SER A 86 5.39 0.16 11.16
N LEU A 87 6.23 -0.82 11.51
CA LEU A 87 7.64 -0.58 11.79
C LEU A 87 8.41 -0.14 10.54
N ILE A 88 8.17 -0.81 9.40
CA ILE A 88 8.80 -0.46 8.12
C ILE A 88 8.41 0.97 7.72
N SER A 89 7.13 1.32 7.85
CA SER A 89 6.63 2.65 7.47
C SER A 89 7.17 3.76 8.37
N LEU A 90 7.43 3.47 9.64
CA LEU A 90 8.09 4.40 10.54
C LEU A 90 9.51 4.72 10.06
N ILE A 91 10.29 3.70 9.68
CA ILE A 91 11.64 3.87 9.13
C ILE A 91 11.57 4.66 7.81
N GLU A 92 10.62 4.32 6.93
CA GLU A 92 10.42 5.04 5.66
C GLU A 92 10.05 6.50 5.86
N ALA A 93 9.27 6.83 6.88
CA ALA A 93 8.94 8.22 7.20
C ALA A 93 10.21 9.02 7.51
N PHE A 94 11.11 8.49 8.34
CA PHE A 94 12.40 9.13 8.61
C PHE A 94 13.25 9.28 7.35
N VAL A 95 13.29 8.25 6.50
CA VAL A 95 14.00 8.32 5.21
C VAL A 95 13.42 9.45 4.34
N PHE A 96 12.10 9.58 4.26
CA PHE A 96 11.46 10.64 3.47
C PHE A 96 11.75 12.03 4.01
N PHE A 97 11.76 12.22 5.34
CA PHE A 97 12.12 13.50 5.94
C PHE A 97 13.59 13.87 5.74
N CYS A 98 14.49 12.88 5.81
CA CYS A 98 15.93 13.09 5.59
C CYS A 98 16.32 13.16 4.11
N THR A 99 15.41 12.89 3.17
CA THR A 99 15.69 12.95 1.74
C THR A 99 15.68 14.39 1.22
N SER A 100 16.71 14.76 0.44
CA SER A 100 16.79 16.07 -0.20
C SER A 100 15.72 16.26 -1.27
N ASP A 101 15.24 17.49 -1.49
CA ASP A 101 14.20 17.78 -2.49
C ASP A 101 14.64 17.40 -3.91
N ARG A 102 15.93 17.50 -4.23
CA ARG A 102 16.46 17.09 -5.54
C ARG A 102 16.34 15.58 -5.75
N THR A 103 16.74 14.78 -4.76
CA THR A 103 16.61 13.31 -4.82
C THR A 103 15.14 12.88 -4.84
N TRP A 104 14.30 13.60 -4.10
CA TRP A 104 12.86 13.38 -4.06
C TRP A 104 12.21 13.63 -5.42
N ASN A 105 12.45 14.80 -6.02
CA ASN A 105 11.90 15.16 -7.33
C ASN A 105 12.41 14.24 -8.43
N ALA A 106 13.68 13.83 -8.38
CA ALA A 106 14.22 12.86 -9.34
C ALA A 106 13.48 11.51 -9.29
N LYS A 107 13.04 11.07 -8.11
CA LYS A 107 12.41 9.76 -7.91
C LYS A 107 10.88 9.79 -8.03
N TYR A 108 10.25 10.81 -7.44
CA TYR A 108 8.80 10.93 -7.30
C TYR A 108 8.19 12.10 -8.07
N GLY A 109 9.01 12.84 -8.81
CA GLY A 109 8.57 14.01 -9.54
C GLY A 109 7.61 13.69 -10.68
N HIS A 110 7.82 12.58 -11.38
CA HIS A 110 7.02 12.20 -12.55
C HIS A 110 5.99 11.10 -12.27
N THR A 111 5.66 10.86 -11.00
CA THR A 111 4.81 9.71 -10.68
C THR A 111 3.36 9.97 -11.02
N LYS A 112 2.80 9.14 -11.90
CA LYS A 112 1.42 9.22 -12.40
C LYS A 112 0.42 8.99 -11.28
N GLY A 113 -0.36 10.02 -10.92
CA GLY A 113 -1.53 9.95 -10.05
C GLY A 113 -1.31 9.40 -8.63
N SER A 114 -2.33 9.51 -7.78
CA SER A 114 -2.42 8.76 -6.52
C SER A 114 -3.17 7.45 -6.75
N ALA A 115 -2.63 6.35 -6.26
CA ALA A 115 -3.21 5.00 -6.39
C ALA A 115 -4.20 4.69 -5.26
N TRP A 116 -4.96 5.68 -4.79
CA TRP A 116 -5.85 5.51 -3.64
C TRP A 116 -7.04 4.60 -3.95
N LEU A 117 -7.57 4.64 -5.18
CA LEU A 117 -8.65 3.76 -5.65
C LEU A 117 -8.30 2.27 -5.50
N VAL A 118 -7.02 1.95 -5.67
CA VAL A 118 -6.45 0.62 -5.53
C VAL A 118 -6.57 0.13 -4.10
N GLY A 119 -6.17 0.99 -3.16
CA GLY A 119 -6.27 0.71 -1.74
C GLY A 119 -7.71 0.46 -1.33
N LEU A 120 -8.66 1.27 -1.82
CA LEU A 120 -10.08 1.08 -1.54
C LEU A 120 -10.62 -0.22 -2.14
N ALA A 121 -10.34 -0.51 -3.40
CA ALA A 121 -10.78 -1.74 -4.05
C ALA A 121 -10.19 -2.97 -3.34
N GLY A 122 -8.89 -2.96 -3.05
CA GLY A 122 -8.21 -4.02 -2.31
C GLY A 122 -8.78 -4.20 -0.90
N GLY A 123 -9.06 -3.10 -0.20
CA GLY A 123 -9.70 -3.13 1.11
C GLY A 123 -11.11 -3.72 1.10
N PHE A 124 -11.93 -3.34 0.12
CA PHE A 124 -13.26 -3.90 -0.05
C PHE A 124 -13.22 -5.41 -0.31
N VAL A 125 -12.31 -5.86 -1.19
CA VAL A 125 -12.10 -7.29 -1.47
C VAL A 125 -11.68 -8.04 -0.20
N MET A 126 -10.76 -7.48 0.59
CA MET A 126 -10.32 -8.08 1.85
C MET A 126 -11.46 -8.21 2.87
N ILE A 127 -12.28 -7.18 3.03
CA ILE A 127 -13.45 -7.21 3.93
C ILE A 127 -14.45 -8.28 3.48
N PHE A 128 -14.71 -8.36 2.18
CA PHE A 128 -15.61 -9.36 1.61
C PHE A 128 -15.10 -10.79 1.83
N LEU A 129 -13.80 -11.03 1.62
CA LEU A 129 -13.17 -12.34 1.86
C LEU A 129 -13.22 -12.75 3.34
N VAL A 130 -12.91 -11.83 4.26
CA VAL A 130 -13.00 -12.08 5.70
C VAL A 130 -14.45 -12.33 6.12
N GLY A 131 -15.40 -11.59 5.55
CA GLY A 131 -16.84 -11.78 5.78
C GLY A 131 -17.31 -13.17 5.35
N ILE A 132 -16.89 -13.65 4.18
CA ILE A 132 -17.21 -15.00 3.71
C ILE A 132 -16.60 -16.07 4.63
N LEU A 133 -15.33 -15.93 4.99
CA LEU A 133 -14.66 -16.86 5.91
C LEU A 133 -15.38 -16.91 7.27
N ALA A 134 -15.76 -15.76 7.81
CA ALA A 134 -16.52 -15.69 9.06
C ALA A 134 -17.90 -16.35 8.92
N ALA A 135 -18.60 -16.13 7.81
CA ALA A 135 -19.90 -16.75 7.55
C ALA A 135 -19.85 -18.28 7.50
N ILE A 136 -18.71 -18.87 7.08
CA ILE A 136 -18.49 -20.32 7.07
C ILE A 136 -17.98 -20.80 8.44
N ALA A 137 -17.07 -20.06 9.07
CA ALA A 137 -16.43 -20.46 10.32
C ALA A 137 -17.36 -20.38 11.54
N ILE A 138 -18.22 -19.36 11.62
CA ILE A 138 -19.15 -19.17 12.76
C ILE A 138 -20.10 -20.36 12.93
N PRO A 139 -20.87 -20.81 11.92
CA PRO A 139 -21.79 -21.93 12.09
C PRO A 139 -21.04 -23.25 12.38
N ALA A 140 -19.89 -23.47 11.75
CA ALA A 140 -19.05 -24.64 12.03
C ALA A 140 -18.55 -24.67 13.48
N TYR A 141 -18.10 -23.51 14.00
CA TYR A 141 -17.67 -23.37 15.39
C TYR A 141 -18.82 -23.57 16.38
N GLN A 142 -20.00 -22.99 16.08
CA GLN A 142 -21.19 -23.17 16.91
C GLN A 142 -21.56 -24.66 17.01
N GLN A 143 -21.56 -25.40 15.90
CA GLN A 143 -21.86 -26.84 15.90
C GLN A 143 -20.86 -27.66 16.74
N TYR A 144 -19.58 -27.32 16.69
CA TYR A 144 -18.54 -27.95 17.50
C TYR A 144 -18.82 -27.77 19.00
N VAL A 145 -19.11 -26.53 19.43
CA VAL A 145 -19.36 -26.23 20.85
C VAL A 145 -20.62 -26.92 21.37
N GLN A 146 -21.69 -27.00 20.57
CA GLN A 146 -22.93 -27.68 20.99
C GLN A 146 -22.71 -29.18 21.22
N ARG A 147 -21.99 -29.86 20.32
CA ARG A 147 -21.66 -31.28 20.47
C ARG A 147 -20.75 -31.54 21.68
N ALA A 148 -19.78 -30.66 21.92
CA ALA A 148 -18.91 -30.74 23.09
C ALA A 148 -19.68 -30.56 24.41
N LYS A 149 -20.71 -29.70 24.44
CA LYS A 149 -21.60 -29.54 25.61
C LYS A 149 -22.47 -30.78 25.83
N ALA A 150 -23.06 -31.32 24.78
CA ALA A 150 -23.90 -32.52 24.86
C ALA A 150 -23.13 -33.72 25.43
N ALA A 151 -21.91 -33.98 24.93
CA ALA A 151 -21.07 -35.06 25.43
C ALA A 151 -20.69 -34.91 26.92
N ARG A 152 -20.50 -33.67 27.41
CA ARG A 152 -20.24 -33.40 28.84
C ARG A 152 -21.45 -33.70 29.73
N LEU A 153 -22.65 -33.38 29.26
CA LEU A 153 -23.90 -33.67 29.98
C LEU A 153 -24.13 -35.19 30.06
N GLU A 154 -23.85 -35.92 28.98
CA GLU A 154 -23.91 -37.38 28.97
C GLU A 154 -22.97 -38.00 30.00
N GLN A 155 -21.74 -37.49 30.14
CA GLN A 155 -20.79 -37.94 31.17
C GLN A 155 -21.27 -37.65 32.60
N GLN A 156 -21.87 -36.48 32.84
CA GLN A 156 -22.45 -36.14 34.15
C GLN A 156 -23.62 -37.05 34.51
N HIS A 157 -24.45 -37.41 33.53
CA HIS A 157 -25.57 -38.34 33.74
C HIS A 157 -25.10 -39.79 33.88
N ALA A 158 -24.00 -40.17 33.21
CA ALA A 158 -23.40 -41.50 33.27
C ALA A 158 -22.52 -41.73 34.51
N GLN A 159 -22.17 -40.67 35.25
CA GLN A 159 -21.55 -40.76 36.56
C GLN A 159 -22.65 -40.56 37.61
N PRO A 160 -23.42 -41.62 37.94
CA PRO A 160 -24.53 -41.50 38.85
C PRO A 160 -23.96 -41.06 40.20
N GLN A 161 -24.50 -39.97 40.75
CA GLN A 161 -24.46 -39.56 42.16
C GLN A 161 -23.64 -40.52 43.05
N ALA A 162 -22.32 -40.44 42.99
CA ALA A 162 -21.45 -41.20 43.87
C ALA A 162 -21.53 -40.54 45.25
N GLU A 163 -22.53 -41.00 46.00
CA GLU A 163 -22.77 -40.89 47.44
C GLU A 163 -22.42 -39.59 48.18
N PRO A 164 -23.43 -39.02 48.84
CA PRO A 164 -23.26 -38.45 50.17
C PRO A 164 -24.02 -39.26 51.26
N GLN A 165 -24.32 -40.54 51.04
CA GLN A 165 -25.12 -41.35 51.99
C GLN A 165 -24.27 -42.17 53.00
N LEU A 166 -22.95 -42.33 52.81
CA LEU A 166 -22.08 -42.98 53.80
C LEU A 166 -21.71 -42.13 55.03
N GLN A 167 -22.24 -40.90 55.18
CA GLN A 167 -21.94 -40.01 56.30
C GLN A 167 -23.00 -39.98 57.42
N GLN A 168 -23.92 -40.96 57.44
CA GLN A 168 -24.94 -41.11 58.50
C GLN A 168 -24.82 -42.41 59.32
N ARG A 169 -23.62 -43.00 59.46
CA ARG A 169 -23.37 -44.06 60.43
C ARG A 169 -22.21 -43.74 61.37
#